data_AF-A0A9X1QUN8-F1
#
_entry.id   AF-A0A9X1QUN8-F1
#
_cell.length_a   1.000
_cell.length_b   1.000
_cell.length_c   1.000
_cell.angle_alpha   90.00
_cell.angle_beta   90.00
_cell.angle_gamma   90.00
#
_symmetry.space_group_name_H-M   'P 1'
#
loop_
_entity.id
_entity.type
_entity.pdbx_description
1 polymer ?
#
loop_
_entity_poly.entity_id
_entity_poly.type
_entity_poly.pdbx_seq_one_letter_code
_entity_poly.pdbx_strand_id
1 'polypeptide(L)'
;MTRMSRRLLILATAASISLLAPAAQAMPTIPDNSPLLRSAAGEAVENPHITVTDLDGNPVTGPVHRGDELLVHGTGFNPQANRGGFVLPVPPGTPNGVWVLYSAFPSSWKPSEGAPAANRTHPHSAMAWVMPAGTLESIPNAPIDMRRSIARESQPMAADGSFTARITVNPPATTPGDQWGVYVYAAGGSVNPAEEIFVPLPYSAEPGPHAPAAPTNELSVRADWLASAVQATRGTLSARDGAGVSDGRATFSRAADQGDGIRRYHGTVTAAAKYNVVEVAVRDPWLTPLGNGLWKVSAEVSQGINVGADVMARQDLGVIREDDADPVLIG
;
A
#
# COMPACT_ATOMS: atom_id res chain seq x y z
N MET A 1 63.22 24.31 -48.29
CA MET A 1 63.06 23.76 -46.92
C MET A 1 61.76 24.30 -46.36
N THR A 2 60.67 23.56 -46.54
CA THR A 2 59.31 24.03 -46.22
C THR A 2 58.57 22.85 -45.58
N ARG A 3 58.14 23.04 -44.32
CA ARG A 3 57.64 21.98 -43.43
C ARG A 3 56.32 21.39 -43.93
N MET A 4 56.30 20.07 -44.09
CA MET A 4 55.10 19.24 -44.25
C MET A 4 54.23 19.30 -42.99
N SER A 5 52.96 19.66 -43.17
CA SER A 5 51.94 19.66 -42.11
C SER A 5 51.25 18.29 -42.05
N ARG A 6 51.52 17.52 -41.00
CA ARG A 6 50.85 16.24 -40.71
C ARG A 6 49.50 16.52 -40.04
N ARG A 7 48.40 16.18 -40.73
CA ARG A 7 47.06 16.10 -40.13
C ARG A 7 46.98 14.85 -39.25
N LEU A 8 46.75 15.04 -37.96
CA LEU A 8 46.48 13.97 -37.00
C LEU A 8 44.97 13.71 -36.99
N LEU A 9 44.57 12.52 -37.44
CA LEU A 9 43.21 12.02 -37.40
C LEU A 9 42.95 11.46 -35.99
N ILE A 10 42.12 12.13 -35.20
CA ILE A 10 41.70 11.62 -33.87
C ILE A 10 40.51 10.70 -34.09
N LEU A 11 40.72 9.39 -33.93
CA LEU A 11 39.64 8.41 -33.79
C LEU A 11 38.97 8.61 -32.42
N ALA A 12 37.70 9.03 -32.42
CA ALA A 12 36.87 9.03 -31.23
C ALA A 12 36.28 7.61 -31.02
N THR A 13 36.89 6.83 -30.14
CA THR A 13 36.26 5.62 -29.60
C THR A 13 35.17 6.01 -28.61
N ALA A 14 33.91 5.81 -29.00
CA ALA A 14 32.77 5.90 -28.10
C ALA A 14 32.82 4.69 -27.13
N ALA A 15 33.28 4.93 -25.91
CA ALA A 15 33.12 3.98 -24.82
C ALA A 15 31.68 4.09 -24.31
N SER A 16 30.84 3.12 -24.68
CA SER A 16 29.53 2.93 -24.08
C SER A 16 29.72 2.51 -22.62
N ILE A 17 29.65 3.47 -21.70
CA ILE A 17 29.55 3.20 -20.27
C ILE A 17 28.11 2.71 -20.04
N SER A 18 27.93 1.40 -20.01
CA SER A 18 26.73 0.79 -19.44
C SER A 18 26.69 1.16 -17.95
N LEU A 19 25.91 2.18 -17.62
CA LEU A 19 25.52 2.48 -16.25
C LEU A 19 24.69 1.30 -15.74
N LEU A 20 25.35 0.32 -15.12
CA LEU A 20 24.69 -0.65 -14.25
C LEU A 20 23.97 0.15 -13.18
N ALA A 21 22.63 0.13 -13.22
CA ALA A 21 21.82 0.62 -12.12
C ALA A 21 22.28 -0.07 -10.83
N PRO A 22 22.54 0.66 -9.74
CA PRO A 22 22.91 0.02 -8.48
C PRO A 22 21.78 -0.92 -8.06
N ALA A 23 22.12 -2.18 -7.81
CA ALA A 23 21.20 -3.12 -7.19
C ALA A 23 20.64 -2.48 -5.91
N ALA A 24 19.32 -2.39 -5.80
CA ALA A 24 18.68 -1.92 -4.59
C ALA A 24 19.20 -2.78 -3.43
N GLN A 25 19.92 -2.17 -2.48
CA GLN A 25 20.41 -2.88 -1.31
C GLN A 25 19.20 -3.47 -0.58
N ALA A 26 19.12 -4.80 -0.52
CA ALA A 26 18.11 -5.50 0.26
C ALA A 26 18.24 -5.07 1.72
N MET A 27 17.11 -4.86 2.40
CA MET A 27 17.16 -4.55 3.82
C MET A 27 17.83 -5.69 4.59
N PRO A 28 18.59 -5.37 5.66
CA PRO A 28 19.13 -6.40 6.53
C PRO A 28 17.98 -7.23 7.12
N THR A 29 18.15 -8.55 7.10
CA THR A 29 17.22 -9.52 7.68
C THR A 29 17.95 -10.40 8.68
N ILE A 30 17.21 -10.90 9.68
CA ILE A 30 17.68 -11.89 10.64
C ILE A 30 17.03 -13.24 10.26
N PRO A 31 17.80 -14.31 10.06
CA PRO A 31 17.22 -15.62 9.73
C PRO A 31 16.33 -16.15 10.85
N ASP A 32 15.17 -16.72 10.53
CA ASP A 32 14.26 -17.36 11.48
C ASP A 32 14.92 -18.51 12.25
N ASN A 33 15.87 -19.21 11.62
CA ASN A 33 16.63 -20.31 12.23
C ASN A 33 17.86 -19.83 13.03
N SER A 34 18.04 -18.53 13.25
CA SER A 34 19.16 -17.98 14.01
C SER A 34 19.19 -18.54 15.43
N PRO A 35 20.34 -19.01 15.95
CA PRO A 35 20.47 -19.48 17.34
C PRO A 35 20.00 -18.46 18.39
N LEU A 36 20.04 -17.16 18.06
CA LEU A 36 19.56 -16.08 18.91
C LEU A 36 18.04 -16.12 19.16
N LEU A 37 17.29 -16.82 18.29
CA LEU A 37 15.82 -16.84 18.29
C LEU A 37 15.22 -18.18 18.72
N ARG A 38 16.06 -19.24 18.87
CA ARG A 38 15.60 -20.63 19.09
C ARG A 38 15.05 -20.93 20.49
N SER A 39 15.27 -20.07 21.47
CA SER A 39 15.00 -20.35 22.89
C SER A 39 13.55 -20.15 23.35
N ALA A 40 12.58 -19.97 22.45
CA ALA A 40 11.20 -19.62 22.84
C ALA A 40 10.07 -20.25 22.00
N ALA A 41 10.35 -21.22 21.13
CA ALA A 41 9.30 -21.93 20.38
C ALA A 41 8.79 -23.13 21.19
N GLY A 42 7.58 -23.02 21.74
CA GLY A 42 6.82 -24.20 22.19
C GLY A 42 6.42 -25.07 21.00
N GLU A 43 6.09 -26.34 21.24
CA GLU A 43 5.60 -27.26 20.20
C GLU A 43 4.39 -26.66 19.47
N ALA A 44 4.56 -26.40 18.19
CA ALA A 44 3.52 -25.87 17.33
C ALA A 44 2.67 -27.01 16.77
N VAL A 45 1.38 -26.75 16.58
CA VAL A 45 0.52 -27.62 15.76
C VAL A 45 0.92 -27.38 14.30
N GLU A 46 1.55 -28.36 13.67
CA GLU A 46 2.05 -28.28 12.30
C GLU A 46 1.00 -28.77 11.30
N ASN A 47 0.06 -27.92 10.88
CA ASN A 47 -0.73 -28.11 9.64
C ASN A 47 -1.55 -26.85 9.30
N PRO A 48 -0.90 -25.71 8.97
CA PRO A 48 -1.63 -24.48 8.70
C PRO A 48 -2.50 -24.66 7.46
N HIS A 49 -3.75 -24.23 7.57
CA HIS A 49 -4.71 -24.26 6.48
C HIS A 49 -5.65 -23.07 6.58
N ILE A 50 -6.26 -22.71 5.45
CA ILE A 50 -7.21 -21.61 5.39
C ILE A 50 -8.48 -22.01 4.64
N THR A 51 -9.58 -21.33 4.98
CA THR A 51 -10.82 -21.31 4.20
C THR A 51 -11.27 -19.86 3.99
N VAL A 52 -12.14 -19.62 3.01
CA VAL A 52 -12.57 -18.27 2.61
C VAL A 52 -14.09 -18.23 2.55
N THR A 53 -14.70 -17.26 3.23
CA THR A 53 -16.14 -16.99 3.18
C THR A 53 -16.42 -15.53 2.83
N ASP A 54 -17.66 -15.26 2.44
CA ASP A 54 -18.21 -13.90 2.46
C ASP A 54 -18.46 -13.44 3.91
N LEU A 55 -18.97 -12.22 4.08
CA LEU A 55 -19.29 -11.64 5.39
C LEU A 55 -20.46 -12.34 6.10
N ASP A 56 -21.31 -13.05 5.36
CA ASP A 56 -22.44 -13.81 5.89
C ASP A 56 -22.01 -15.23 6.31
N GLY A 57 -20.74 -15.61 6.08
CA GLY A 57 -20.15 -16.89 6.44
C GLY A 57 -20.34 -17.99 5.39
N ASN A 58 -20.81 -17.67 4.18
CA ASN A 58 -20.94 -18.65 3.10
C ASN A 58 -19.60 -18.87 2.40
N PRO A 59 -19.23 -20.11 2.07
CA PRO A 59 -18.02 -20.38 1.28
C PRO A 59 -18.04 -19.65 -0.05
N VAL A 60 -16.94 -18.98 -0.40
CA VAL A 60 -16.82 -18.31 -1.71
C VAL A 60 -16.35 -19.31 -2.76
N THR A 61 -17.20 -19.58 -3.75
CA THR A 61 -16.92 -20.57 -4.81
C THR A 61 -16.89 -19.98 -6.22
N GLY A 62 -17.32 -18.72 -6.38
CA GLY A 62 -17.41 -18.02 -7.66
C GLY A 62 -16.34 -16.95 -7.83
N PRO A 63 -16.32 -16.26 -8.99
CA PRO A 63 -15.42 -15.13 -9.19
C PRO A 63 -15.77 -14.00 -8.23
N VAL A 64 -14.74 -13.42 -7.61
CA VAL A 64 -14.86 -12.21 -6.80
C VAL A 64 -14.59 -10.97 -7.64
N HIS A 65 -15.12 -9.84 -7.21
CA HIS A 65 -15.03 -8.56 -7.88
C HIS A 65 -14.27 -7.57 -7.00
N ARG A 66 -13.72 -6.52 -7.61
CA ARG A 66 -13.14 -5.42 -6.83
C ARG A 66 -14.18 -4.85 -5.85
N GLY A 67 -13.77 -4.63 -4.60
CA GLY A 67 -14.61 -4.11 -3.53
C GLY A 67 -15.30 -5.18 -2.68
N ASP A 68 -15.34 -6.44 -3.14
CA ASP A 68 -15.87 -7.54 -2.32
C ASP A 68 -15.02 -7.69 -1.05
N GLU A 69 -15.68 -8.01 0.07
CA GLU A 69 -15.03 -8.28 1.34
C GLU A 69 -15.05 -9.76 1.65
N LEU A 70 -13.89 -10.29 2.01
CA LEU A 70 -13.69 -11.71 2.28
C LEU A 70 -13.26 -11.89 3.73
N LEU A 71 -13.74 -12.96 4.35
CA LEU A 71 -13.23 -13.47 5.61
C LEU A 71 -12.35 -14.68 5.32
N VAL A 72 -11.09 -14.61 5.72
CA VAL A 72 -10.13 -15.70 5.61
C VAL A 72 -9.94 -16.30 6.99
N HIS A 73 -10.36 -17.55 7.16
CA HIS A 73 -10.24 -18.27 8.41
C HIS A 73 -9.00 -19.16 8.37
N GLY A 74 -8.06 -18.94 9.28
CA GLY A 74 -6.85 -19.74 9.41
C GLY A 74 -6.85 -20.55 10.69
N THR A 75 -6.24 -21.73 10.65
CA THR A 75 -6.03 -22.62 11.80
C THR A 75 -4.75 -23.44 11.62
N GLY A 76 -4.11 -23.84 12.72
CA GLY A 76 -2.86 -24.60 12.68
C GLY A 76 -1.62 -23.77 12.34
N PHE A 77 -1.70 -22.44 12.47
CA PHE A 77 -0.52 -21.57 12.40
C PHE A 77 0.26 -21.61 13.72
N ASN A 78 1.52 -21.20 13.70
CA ASN A 78 2.31 -21.14 14.93
C ASN A 78 2.43 -19.68 15.42
N PRO A 79 1.75 -19.29 16.53
CA PRO A 79 1.86 -17.94 17.07
C PRO A 79 3.25 -17.54 17.55
N GLN A 80 4.17 -18.51 17.67
CA GLN A 80 5.55 -18.30 18.06
C GLN A 80 6.55 -18.37 16.88
N ALA A 81 6.08 -18.58 15.64
CA ALA A 81 6.92 -18.60 14.44
C ALA A 81 7.25 -17.19 13.91
N ASN A 82 7.99 -17.14 12.80
CA ASN A 82 8.30 -15.92 12.03
C ASN A 82 8.98 -14.83 12.87
N ARG A 83 9.98 -15.19 13.67
CA ARG A 83 10.67 -14.29 14.61
C ARG A 83 11.87 -13.56 14.00
N GLY A 84 12.26 -13.97 12.79
CA GLY A 84 13.31 -13.36 11.99
C GLY A 84 12.80 -12.20 11.14
N GLY A 85 13.29 -12.11 9.91
CA GLY A 85 12.90 -11.09 8.95
C GLY A 85 13.58 -9.75 9.18
N PHE A 86 12.92 -8.68 8.75
CA PHE A 86 13.41 -7.31 8.83
C PHE A 86 13.55 -6.86 10.28
N VAL A 87 14.47 -5.91 10.52
CA VAL A 87 14.72 -5.35 11.86
C VAL A 87 13.67 -4.32 12.32
N LEU A 88 12.77 -3.91 11.41
CA LEU A 88 11.66 -2.99 11.62
C LEU A 88 10.48 -3.41 10.70
N PRO A 89 9.22 -3.14 11.08
CA PRO A 89 8.76 -2.42 12.28
C PRO A 89 8.72 -3.28 13.55
N VAL A 90 8.55 -4.60 13.41
CA VAL A 90 8.48 -5.53 14.53
C VAL A 90 9.91 -5.76 15.07
N PRO A 91 10.15 -5.61 16.38
CA PRO A 91 11.46 -5.85 16.96
C PRO A 91 11.92 -7.30 16.75
N PRO A 92 13.22 -7.52 16.43
CA PRO A 92 13.78 -8.86 16.26
C PRO A 92 13.44 -9.82 17.40
N GLY A 93 13.09 -11.06 17.06
CA GLY A 93 12.72 -12.10 18.02
C GLY A 93 11.26 -12.09 18.47
N THR A 94 10.51 -11.06 18.10
CA THR A 94 9.06 -11.02 18.23
C THR A 94 8.42 -11.69 17.01
N PRO A 95 7.42 -12.58 17.18
CA PRO A 95 6.70 -13.18 16.06
C PRO A 95 6.09 -12.13 15.13
N ASN A 96 6.49 -12.12 13.87
CA ASN A 96 5.92 -11.23 12.85
C ASN A 96 4.49 -11.63 12.47
N GLY A 97 4.08 -12.89 12.66
CA GLY A 97 2.80 -13.38 12.15
C GLY A 97 2.80 -13.57 10.64
N VAL A 98 1.63 -13.46 9.99
CA VAL A 98 1.44 -13.73 8.56
C VAL A 98 0.70 -12.61 7.85
N TRP A 99 0.99 -12.45 6.56
CA TRP A 99 0.20 -11.63 5.65
C TRP A 99 -0.94 -12.46 5.08
N VAL A 100 -2.13 -11.87 4.98
CA VAL A 100 -3.29 -12.43 4.30
C VAL A 100 -3.79 -11.42 3.28
N LEU A 101 -3.88 -11.81 2.01
CA LEU A 101 -4.25 -10.87 0.94
C LEU A 101 -4.85 -11.60 -0.27
N TYR A 102 -5.51 -10.82 -1.14
CA TYR A 102 -5.97 -11.26 -2.45
C TYR A 102 -5.19 -10.58 -3.56
N SER A 103 -4.67 -11.35 -4.53
CA SER A 103 -3.98 -10.80 -5.71
C SER A 103 -3.86 -11.85 -6.82
N ALA A 104 -3.12 -11.52 -7.88
CA ALA A 104 -2.62 -12.49 -8.86
C ALA A 104 -1.09 -12.50 -8.89
N PHE A 105 -0.50 -13.61 -8.49
CA PHE A 105 0.95 -13.82 -8.51
C PHE A 105 1.36 -14.77 -9.64
N PRO A 106 2.64 -14.79 -10.04
CA PRO A 106 3.12 -15.75 -11.03
C PRO A 106 3.15 -17.17 -10.45
N SER A 107 3.15 -18.18 -11.31
CA SER A 107 3.29 -19.60 -10.92
C SER A 107 4.56 -19.93 -10.14
N SER A 108 5.58 -19.08 -10.21
CA SER A 108 6.82 -19.16 -9.45
C SER A 108 6.74 -18.49 -8.07
N TRP A 109 5.53 -18.10 -7.63
CA TRP A 109 5.35 -17.56 -6.29
C TRP A 109 5.76 -18.58 -5.23
N LYS A 110 6.87 -18.27 -4.55
CA LYS A 110 7.38 -19.04 -3.43
C LYS A 110 8.43 -18.22 -2.65
N PRO A 111 8.01 -17.34 -1.71
CA PRO A 111 8.93 -16.48 -0.97
C PRO A 111 10.09 -17.24 -0.32
N SER A 112 9.83 -18.43 0.22
CA SER A 112 10.81 -19.28 0.89
C SER A 112 11.88 -19.84 -0.03
N GLU A 113 11.60 -19.90 -1.32
CA GLU A 113 12.55 -20.30 -2.37
C GLU A 113 13.20 -19.08 -3.04
N GLY A 114 13.03 -17.89 -2.47
CA GLY A 114 13.68 -16.66 -2.93
C GLY A 114 12.94 -15.93 -4.04
N ALA A 115 11.64 -16.23 -4.25
CA ALA A 115 10.84 -15.46 -5.20
C ALA A 115 10.88 -13.95 -4.85
N PRO A 116 11.21 -13.08 -5.82
CA PRO A 116 11.46 -11.66 -5.54
C PRO A 116 10.20 -10.97 -5.03
N ALA A 117 10.36 -9.96 -4.16
CA ALA A 117 9.23 -9.20 -3.61
C ALA A 117 8.37 -8.52 -4.69
N ALA A 118 8.95 -8.18 -5.85
CA ALA A 118 8.22 -7.63 -7.00
C ALA A 118 7.11 -8.59 -7.52
N ASN A 119 7.29 -9.90 -7.37
CA ASN A 119 6.29 -10.91 -7.71
C ASN A 119 5.09 -10.90 -6.75
N ARG A 120 5.13 -10.09 -5.69
CA ARG A 120 4.14 -10.03 -4.62
C ARG A 120 3.55 -8.63 -4.45
N THR A 121 3.42 -7.87 -5.53
CA THR A 121 2.83 -6.53 -5.49
C THR A 121 1.34 -6.60 -5.15
N HIS A 122 0.92 -5.82 -4.14
CA HIS A 122 -0.47 -5.69 -3.70
C HIS A 122 -0.68 -4.34 -2.99
N PRO A 123 -1.90 -3.79 -2.97
CA PRO A 123 -2.21 -2.62 -2.15
C PRO A 123 -2.16 -2.98 -0.66
N HIS A 124 -1.31 -2.27 0.09
CA HIS A 124 -1.11 -2.52 1.51
C HIS A 124 -2.32 -2.17 2.39
N SER A 125 -3.28 -1.40 1.86
CA SER A 125 -4.51 -1.01 2.56
C SER A 125 -5.69 -1.96 2.29
N ALA A 126 -5.43 -3.12 1.68
CA ALA A 126 -6.44 -4.10 1.30
C ALA A 126 -6.05 -5.52 1.75
N MET A 127 -5.09 -5.61 2.66
CA MET A 127 -4.50 -6.84 3.18
C MET A 127 -4.67 -6.87 4.70
N ALA A 128 -4.55 -8.05 5.30
CA ALA A 128 -4.45 -8.18 6.74
C ALA A 128 -3.04 -8.58 7.17
N TRP A 129 -2.53 -7.91 8.20
CA TRP A 129 -1.40 -8.39 8.98
C TRP A 129 -1.93 -9.17 10.17
N VAL A 130 -1.98 -10.49 10.05
CA VAL A 130 -2.41 -11.35 11.16
C VAL A 130 -1.25 -11.49 12.14
N MET A 131 -1.45 -11.00 13.36
CA MET A 131 -0.42 -10.85 14.39
C MET A 131 -0.78 -11.60 15.67
N PRO A 132 0.17 -12.37 16.24
CA PRO A 132 0.04 -12.88 17.60
C PRO A 132 -0.13 -11.77 18.64
N ALA A 133 -0.74 -12.11 19.76
CA ALA A 133 -0.91 -11.19 20.88
C ALA A 133 0.44 -10.57 21.31
N GLY A 134 0.48 -9.25 21.46
CA GLY A 134 1.68 -8.50 21.87
C GLY A 134 2.60 -8.07 20.72
N THR A 135 2.43 -8.61 19.51
CA THR A 135 3.27 -8.21 18.36
C THR A 135 3.01 -6.76 17.98
N LEU A 136 1.77 -6.32 17.84
CA LEU A 136 1.44 -4.93 17.52
C LEU A 136 1.94 -3.98 18.62
N GLU A 137 1.81 -4.38 19.88
CA GLU A 137 2.24 -3.63 21.06
C GLU A 137 3.74 -3.45 21.14
N SER A 138 4.50 -4.41 20.59
CA SER A 138 5.96 -4.37 20.58
C SER A 138 6.53 -3.32 19.63
N ILE A 139 5.75 -2.87 18.65
CA ILE A 139 6.20 -1.90 17.65
C ILE A 139 6.37 -0.53 18.33
N PRO A 140 7.59 0.05 18.32
CA PRO A 140 7.81 1.37 18.88
C PRO A 140 6.92 2.42 18.19
N ASN A 141 6.34 3.31 18.99
CA ASN A 141 5.56 4.46 18.51
C ASN A 141 6.37 5.78 18.52
N ALA A 142 7.67 5.71 18.82
CA ALA A 142 8.58 6.86 18.86
C ALA A 142 10.01 6.44 18.42
N PRO A 143 10.78 7.35 17.76
CA PRO A 143 10.37 8.68 17.30
C PRO A 143 9.46 8.66 16.06
N ILE A 144 9.28 7.49 15.42
CA ILE A 144 8.40 7.30 14.26
C ILE A 144 7.30 6.31 14.66
N ASP A 145 6.04 6.72 14.53
CA ASP A 145 4.89 5.87 14.87
C ASP A 145 4.44 5.01 13.67
N MET A 146 5.19 3.93 13.43
CA MET A 146 4.80 2.93 12.43
C MET A 146 3.60 2.10 12.89
N ARG A 147 3.48 1.89 14.22
CA ARG A 147 2.44 1.07 14.86
C ARG A 147 1.05 1.52 14.47
N ARG A 148 0.79 2.84 14.48
CA ARG A 148 -0.50 3.41 14.11
C ARG A 148 -0.97 3.00 12.71
N SER A 149 -0.07 3.08 11.72
CA SER A 149 -0.41 2.70 10.34
C SER A 149 -0.64 1.19 10.20
N ILE A 150 0.15 0.39 10.92
CA ILE A 150 0.06 -1.06 10.93
C ILE A 150 -1.19 -1.54 11.65
N ALA A 151 -1.64 -0.83 12.69
CA ALA A 151 -2.84 -1.16 13.43
C ALA A 151 -4.11 -1.18 12.57
N ARG A 152 -4.13 -0.42 11.46
CA ARG A 152 -5.26 -0.40 10.51
C ARG A 152 -5.42 -1.72 9.74
N GLU A 153 -4.30 -2.37 9.45
CA GLU A 153 -4.26 -3.63 8.72
C GLU A 153 -4.11 -4.83 9.67
N SER A 154 -3.81 -4.60 10.95
CA SER A 154 -3.56 -5.67 11.91
C SER A 154 -4.84 -6.42 12.26
N GLN A 155 -4.76 -7.74 12.28
CA GLN A 155 -5.81 -8.65 12.72
C GLN A 155 -5.22 -9.61 13.76
N PRO A 156 -5.97 -10.02 14.79
CA PRO A 156 -5.43 -10.86 15.85
C PRO A 156 -5.27 -12.32 15.41
N MET A 157 -4.18 -12.96 15.86
CA MET A 157 -4.00 -14.41 15.90
C MET A 157 -4.18 -14.89 17.33
N ALA A 158 -5.02 -15.90 17.52
CA ALA A 158 -5.21 -16.54 18.82
C ALA A 158 -3.99 -17.38 19.21
N ALA A 159 -3.90 -17.72 20.50
CA ALA A 159 -2.79 -18.49 21.05
C ALA A 159 -2.73 -19.94 20.54
N ASP A 160 -3.81 -20.45 19.97
CA ASP A 160 -3.90 -21.77 19.31
C ASP A 160 -3.56 -21.72 17.81
N GLY A 161 -3.17 -20.55 17.28
CA GLY A 161 -2.85 -20.38 15.87
C GLY A 161 -4.07 -20.20 14.96
N SER A 162 -5.27 -20.01 15.54
CA SER A 162 -6.45 -19.66 14.77
C SER A 162 -6.56 -18.15 14.53
N PHE A 163 -7.18 -17.75 13.42
CA PHE A 163 -7.53 -16.36 13.14
C PHE A 163 -8.71 -16.25 12.17
N THR A 164 -9.34 -15.09 12.15
CA THR A 164 -10.22 -14.65 11.05
C THR A 164 -9.74 -13.29 10.60
N ALA A 165 -9.32 -13.20 9.34
CA ALA A 165 -8.80 -11.98 8.74
C ALA A 165 -9.80 -11.46 7.72
N ARG A 166 -10.22 -10.20 7.87
CA ARG A 166 -11.01 -9.49 6.87
C ARG A 166 -10.08 -8.85 5.85
N ILE A 167 -10.30 -9.11 4.57
CA ILE A 167 -9.57 -8.48 3.46
C ILE A 167 -10.55 -7.91 2.45
N THR A 168 -10.12 -6.91 1.69
CA THR A 168 -10.89 -6.36 0.57
C THR A 168 -10.26 -6.81 -0.74
N VAL A 169 -11.07 -7.30 -1.67
CA VAL A 169 -10.62 -7.62 -3.02
C VAL A 169 -10.30 -6.31 -3.73
N ASN A 170 -9.01 -5.95 -3.77
CA ASN A 170 -8.55 -4.77 -4.48
C ASN A 170 -7.18 -5.04 -5.11
N PRO A 171 -7.10 -5.88 -6.16
CA PRO A 171 -5.83 -6.14 -6.80
C PRO A 171 -5.27 -4.88 -7.48
N PRO A 172 -3.93 -4.79 -7.64
CA PRO A 172 -3.32 -3.68 -8.37
C PRO A 172 -3.79 -3.65 -9.83
N ALA A 173 -3.77 -2.48 -10.47
CA ALA A 173 -4.17 -2.32 -11.87
C ALA A 173 -3.34 -3.20 -12.83
N THR A 174 -2.07 -3.43 -12.48
CA THR A 174 -1.20 -4.39 -13.14
C THR A 174 -0.72 -5.40 -12.12
N THR A 175 -1.15 -6.65 -12.26
CA THR A 175 -0.73 -7.75 -11.39
C THR A 175 0.61 -8.35 -11.87
N PRO A 176 1.44 -8.87 -10.95
CA PRO A 176 2.69 -9.55 -11.32
C PRO A 176 2.51 -10.90 -12.04
N GLY A 177 1.32 -11.50 -11.97
CA GLY A 177 0.99 -12.74 -12.65
C GLY A 177 -0.52 -12.91 -12.84
N ASP A 178 -0.93 -14.16 -13.02
CA ASP A 178 -2.28 -14.57 -13.44
C ASP A 178 -2.93 -15.62 -12.52
N GLN A 179 -2.22 -16.09 -11.48
CA GLN A 179 -2.80 -17.00 -10.50
C GLN A 179 -3.63 -16.21 -9.50
N TRP A 180 -4.92 -16.07 -9.76
CA TRP A 180 -5.85 -15.37 -8.89
C TRP A 180 -6.18 -16.17 -7.64
N GLY A 181 -6.06 -15.55 -6.48
CA GLY A 181 -6.56 -16.14 -5.25
C GLY A 181 -6.13 -15.43 -3.97
N VAL A 182 -6.41 -16.12 -2.86
CA VAL A 182 -5.98 -15.71 -1.52
C VAL A 182 -4.62 -16.32 -1.23
N TYR A 183 -3.71 -15.47 -0.76
CA TYR A 183 -2.35 -15.84 -0.38
C TYR A 183 -2.14 -15.59 1.11
N VAL A 184 -1.53 -16.57 1.78
CA VAL A 184 -1.00 -16.43 3.14
C VAL A 184 0.47 -16.81 3.14
N TYR A 185 1.29 -16.00 3.80
CA TYR A 185 2.73 -16.24 3.95
C TYR A 185 3.33 -15.43 5.10
N ALA A 186 4.53 -15.82 5.54
CA ALA A 186 5.23 -15.18 6.64
C ALA A 186 5.41 -13.66 6.46
N ALA A 187 5.12 -12.91 7.51
CA ALA A 187 5.20 -11.46 7.50
C ALA A 187 6.59 -10.92 7.85
N GLY A 188 6.75 -9.61 7.66
CA GLY A 188 7.96 -8.90 8.09
C GLY A 188 9.26 -9.40 7.45
N GLY A 189 9.22 -10.06 6.29
CA GLY A 189 10.42 -10.60 5.63
C GLY A 189 10.93 -11.91 6.24
N SER A 190 10.18 -12.50 7.17
CA SER A 190 10.43 -13.87 7.65
C SER A 190 10.26 -14.87 6.50
N VAL A 191 10.89 -16.03 6.64
CA VAL A 191 10.86 -17.12 5.66
C VAL A 191 10.32 -18.37 6.34
N ASN A 192 9.11 -18.78 5.97
CA ASN A 192 8.47 -19.96 6.54
C ASN A 192 7.65 -20.70 5.46
N PRO A 193 8.19 -21.76 4.84
CA PRO A 193 7.51 -22.50 3.79
C PRO A 193 6.23 -23.21 4.25
N ALA A 194 6.10 -23.51 5.54
CA ALA A 194 4.93 -24.20 6.08
C ALA A 194 3.67 -23.31 6.03
N GLU A 195 3.84 -21.99 6.18
CA GLU A 195 2.74 -21.03 6.21
C GLU A 195 2.52 -20.34 4.85
N GLU A 196 3.15 -20.84 3.78
CA GLU A 196 2.92 -20.38 2.41
C GLU A 196 1.77 -21.13 1.76
N ILE A 197 0.58 -20.54 1.85
CA ILE A 197 -0.67 -21.14 1.41
C ILE A 197 -1.26 -20.28 0.28
N PHE A 198 -1.73 -20.96 -0.76
CA PHE A 198 -2.47 -20.36 -1.87
C PHE A 198 -3.80 -21.08 -2.03
N VAL A 199 -4.90 -20.33 -2.01
CA VAL A 199 -6.24 -20.83 -2.32
C VAL A 199 -6.71 -20.16 -3.61
N PRO A 200 -6.85 -20.91 -4.72
CA PRO A 200 -7.36 -20.36 -5.97
C PRO A 200 -8.75 -19.78 -5.78
N LEU A 201 -8.94 -18.54 -6.22
CA LEU A 201 -10.23 -17.87 -6.19
C LEU A 201 -10.29 -16.89 -7.38
N PRO A 202 -11.07 -17.19 -8.43
CA PRO A 202 -11.05 -16.42 -9.67
C PRO A 202 -11.46 -14.96 -9.46
N TYR A 203 -10.93 -14.08 -10.29
CA TYR A 203 -11.27 -12.65 -10.31
C TYR A 203 -12.11 -12.31 -11.54
N SER A 204 -13.11 -11.46 -11.36
CA SER A 204 -13.83 -10.78 -12.43
C SER A 204 -13.49 -9.30 -12.44
N ALA A 205 -13.08 -8.79 -13.60
CA ALA A 205 -12.82 -7.37 -13.79
C ALA A 205 -14.09 -6.52 -13.97
N GLU A 206 -15.23 -7.18 -14.20
CA GLU A 206 -16.52 -6.48 -14.28
C GLU A 206 -16.87 -5.88 -12.92
N PRO A 207 -17.57 -4.73 -12.88
CA PRO A 207 -18.04 -4.16 -11.62
C PRO A 207 -18.99 -5.13 -10.89
N GLY A 208 -18.61 -5.55 -9.69
CA GLY A 208 -19.50 -6.27 -8.78
C GLY A 208 -20.42 -5.34 -7.97
N PRO A 209 -21.30 -5.89 -7.12
CA PRO A 209 -22.21 -5.11 -6.28
C PRO A 209 -21.52 -4.12 -5.33
N HIS A 210 -20.27 -4.44 -4.94
CA HIS A 210 -19.46 -3.63 -4.02
C HIS A 210 -18.35 -2.86 -4.73
N ALA A 211 -18.34 -2.85 -6.07
CA ALA A 211 -17.33 -2.11 -6.82
C ALA A 211 -17.39 -0.63 -6.48
N PRO A 212 -16.25 0.01 -6.16
CA PRO A 212 -16.20 1.45 -5.99
C PRO A 212 -16.74 2.15 -7.23
N ALA A 213 -17.51 3.23 -7.04
CA ALA A 213 -17.96 4.05 -8.15
C ALA A 213 -16.76 4.57 -8.94
N ALA A 214 -16.86 4.54 -10.27
CA ALA A 214 -15.82 5.10 -11.12
C ALA A 214 -15.66 6.60 -10.84
N PRO A 215 -14.43 7.12 -10.72
CA PRO A 215 -14.24 8.52 -10.42
C PRO A 215 -14.69 9.39 -11.59
N THR A 216 -15.46 10.46 -11.31
CA THR A 216 -15.95 11.39 -12.35
C THR A 216 -14.90 12.42 -12.76
N ASN A 217 -13.82 12.57 -11.97
CA ASN A 217 -12.69 13.47 -12.23
C ASN A 217 -13.08 14.94 -12.47
N GLU A 218 -14.16 15.41 -11.85
CA GLU A 218 -14.74 16.73 -12.09
C GLU A 218 -14.00 17.88 -11.42
N LEU A 219 -13.18 17.61 -10.39
CA LEU A 219 -12.19 18.55 -9.90
C LEU A 219 -10.81 17.97 -10.15
N SER A 220 -9.93 18.77 -10.74
CA SER A 220 -8.53 18.42 -10.95
C SER A 220 -7.65 19.51 -10.40
N VAL A 221 -6.80 19.16 -9.44
CA VAL A 221 -5.87 20.09 -8.78
C VAL A 221 -4.45 19.61 -8.98
N ARG A 222 -3.53 20.56 -9.16
CA ARG A 222 -2.10 20.22 -9.15
C ARG A 222 -1.69 19.73 -7.77
N ALA A 223 -1.09 18.54 -7.74
CA ALA A 223 -0.58 17.91 -6.54
C ALA A 223 0.94 18.10 -6.42
N ASP A 224 1.49 19.15 -7.03
CA ASP A 224 2.93 19.41 -7.09
C ASP A 224 3.57 19.48 -5.69
N TRP A 225 2.84 20.01 -4.70
CA TRP A 225 3.27 20.06 -3.31
C TRP A 225 3.33 18.65 -2.66
N LEU A 226 2.35 17.78 -2.95
CA LEU A 226 2.35 16.38 -2.52
C LEU A 226 3.44 15.58 -3.25
N ALA A 227 3.60 15.81 -4.55
CA ALA A 227 4.60 15.16 -5.39
C ALA A 227 6.03 15.52 -4.96
N SER A 228 6.28 16.78 -4.57
CA SER A 228 7.58 17.22 -4.05
C SER A 228 7.93 16.50 -2.73
N ALA A 229 6.97 16.36 -1.82
CA ALA A 229 7.15 15.59 -0.59
C ALA A 229 7.42 14.11 -0.85
N VAL A 230 6.74 13.53 -1.85
CA VAL A 230 6.93 12.13 -2.28
C VAL A 230 8.29 11.91 -2.95
N GLN A 231 8.73 12.79 -3.85
CA GLN A 231 10.02 12.69 -4.52
C GLN A 231 11.19 12.77 -3.53
N ALA A 232 11.14 13.71 -2.59
CA ALA A 232 12.17 13.87 -1.56
C ALA A 232 12.28 12.64 -0.63
N THR A 233 11.19 11.89 -0.45
CA THR A 233 11.10 10.76 0.49
C THR A 233 11.05 9.38 -0.17
N ARG A 234 11.14 9.30 -1.51
CA ARG A 234 10.92 8.07 -2.30
C ARG A 234 9.58 7.39 -1.96
N GLY A 235 8.55 8.21 -1.73
CA GLY A 235 7.21 7.78 -1.36
C GLY A 235 6.34 7.36 -2.54
N THR A 236 5.05 7.21 -2.27
CA THR A 236 4.01 6.98 -3.27
C THR A 236 2.84 7.95 -3.05
N LEU A 237 2.14 8.26 -4.14
CA LEU A 237 0.81 8.84 -4.08
C LEU A 237 -0.20 7.73 -4.29
N SER A 238 -1.25 7.73 -3.48
CA SER A 238 -2.37 6.82 -3.62
C SER A 238 -3.68 7.61 -3.58
N ALA A 239 -4.68 7.11 -4.29
CA ALA A 239 -6.00 7.72 -4.37
C ALA A 239 -7.06 6.66 -4.11
N ARG A 240 -8.14 7.03 -3.43
CA ARG A 240 -9.28 6.15 -3.14
C ARG A 240 -10.58 6.93 -3.01
N ASP A 241 -11.68 6.19 -2.95
CA ASP A 241 -13.03 6.68 -2.64
C ASP A 241 -13.49 7.85 -3.51
N GLY A 242 -13.24 7.77 -4.82
CA GLY A 242 -13.62 8.82 -5.77
C GLY A 242 -12.48 9.79 -6.13
N ALA A 243 -11.28 9.60 -5.58
CA ALA A 243 -10.09 10.30 -6.03
C ALA A 243 -9.28 9.51 -7.06
N GLY A 244 -8.54 10.23 -7.90
CA GLY A 244 -7.52 9.70 -8.81
C GLY A 244 -6.20 10.47 -8.70
N VAL A 245 -5.09 9.84 -9.09
CA VAL A 245 -3.80 10.52 -9.24
C VAL A 245 -3.17 10.11 -10.57
N SER A 246 -2.86 11.09 -11.41
CA SER A 246 -2.18 10.91 -12.69
C SER A 246 -1.43 12.19 -13.06
N ASP A 247 -0.22 12.06 -13.62
CA ASP A 247 0.55 13.18 -14.17
C ASP A 247 0.73 14.38 -13.21
N GLY A 248 0.96 14.10 -11.92
CA GLY A 248 1.13 15.14 -10.89
C GLY A 248 -0.17 15.84 -10.51
N ARG A 249 -1.33 15.33 -10.93
CA ARG A 249 -2.65 15.87 -10.61
C ARG A 249 -3.39 14.92 -9.67
N ALA A 250 -4.12 15.52 -8.73
CA ALA A 250 -5.13 14.84 -7.95
C ALA A 250 -6.50 15.18 -8.52
N THR A 251 -7.32 14.17 -8.80
CA THR A 251 -8.70 14.34 -9.25
C THR A 251 -9.67 13.90 -8.17
N PHE A 252 -10.85 14.52 -8.13
CA PHE A 252 -11.91 14.21 -7.17
C PHE A 252 -13.26 14.14 -7.88
N SER A 253 -14.13 13.27 -7.38
CA SER A 253 -15.46 13.04 -7.95
C SER A 253 -16.48 13.96 -7.32
N ARG A 254 -17.46 14.40 -8.11
CA ARG A 254 -18.48 15.32 -7.60
C ARG A 254 -19.44 14.58 -6.66
N ALA A 255 -19.73 15.20 -5.52
CA ALA A 255 -20.76 14.73 -4.61
C ALA A 255 -22.13 15.32 -5.03
N ALA A 256 -23.21 14.68 -4.57
CA ALA A 256 -24.57 15.15 -4.82
C ALA A 256 -24.75 16.62 -4.39
N ASP A 257 -25.44 17.39 -5.23
CA ASP A 257 -25.75 18.79 -4.92
C ASP A 257 -26.73 18.87 -3.75
N GLN A 258 -26.47 19.79 -2.83
CA GLN A 258 -27.30 20.03 -1.64
C GLN A 258 -28.14 21.31 -1.78
N GLY A 259 -28.03 22.04 -2.90
CA GLY A 259 -28.83 23.24 -3.18
C GLY A 259 -28.39 24.49 -2.40
N ASP A 260 -27.22 24.47 -1.77
CA ASP A 260 -26.65 25.58 -1.01
C ASP A 260 -25.57 26.37 -1.79
N GLY A 261 -25.37 26.02 -3.06
CA GLY A 261 -24.38 26.65 -3.94
C GLY A 261 -22.93 26.21 -3.69
N ILE A 262 -22.66 25.35 -2.72
CA ILE A 262 -21.33 24.80 -2.46
C ILE A 262 -21.11 23.56 -3.33
N ARG A 263 -20.05 23.58 -4.15
CA ARG A 263 -19.66 22.40 -4.94
C ARG A 263 -18.83 21.48 -4.06
N ARG A 264 -19.39 20.33 -3.69
CA ARG A 264 -18.72 19.32 -2.88
C ARG A 264 -18.16 18.22 -3.77
N TYR A 265 -16.98 17.75 -3.43
CA TYR A 265 -16.33 16.62 -4.06
C TYR A 265 -15.98 15.59 -2.98
N HIS A 266 -15.82 14.34 -3.40
CA HIS A 266 -15.42 13.24 -2.56
C HIS A 266 -14.18 12.54 -3.12
N GLY A 267 -13.36 12.00 -2.22
CA GLY A 267 -12.14 11.28 -2.55
C GLY A 267 -11.00 11.63 -1.61
N THR A 268 -10.10 10.67 -1.42
CA THR A 268 -8.91 10.83 -0.59
C THR A 268 -7.66 10.61 -1.42
N VAL A 269 -6.73 11.57 -1.39
CA VAL A 269 -5.38 11.42 -1.91
C VAL A 269 -4.40 11.39 -0.75
N THR A 270 -3.57 10.37 -0.68
CA THR A 270 -2.55 10.18 0.37
C THR A 270 -1.16 10.15 -0.24
N ALA A 271 -0.27 11.01 0.27
CA ALA A 271 1.17 10.93 0.06
C ALA A 271 1.79 10.20 1.24
N ALA A 272 2.46 9.09 0.97
CA ALA A 272 3.16 8.32 1.97
C ALA A 272 4.62 8.11 1.57
N ALA A 273 5.56 8.41 2.46
CA ALA A 273 6.94 7.96 2.35
C ALA A 273 7.03 6.45 2.62
N LYS A 274 8.17 5.86 2.26
CA LYS A 274 8.46 4.47 2.62
C LYS A 274 8.26 4.24 4.12
N TYR A 275 7.54 3.18 4.48
CA TYR A 275 7.16 2.83 5.86
C TYR A 275 6.27 3.84 6.60
N ASN A 276 5.57 4.72 5.86
CA ASN A 276 4.67 5.73 6.44
C ASN A 276 5.36 6.66 7.44
N VAL A 277 6.68 6.86 7.32
CA VAL A 277 7.44 7.83 8.14
C VAL A 277 6.88 9.25 7.94
N VAL A 278 6.43 9.52 6.73
CA VAL A 278 5.56 10.64 6.37
C VAL A 278 4.31 10.03 5.75
N GLU A 279 3.15 10.47 6.17
CA GLU A 279 1.84 10.08 5.67
C GLU A 279 0.93 11.30 5.84
N VAL A 280 0.58 11.96 4.73
CA VAL A 280 -0.32 13.11 4.70
C VAL A 280 -1.40 12.88 3.66
N ALA A 281 -2.60 13.35 3.93
CA ALA A 281 -3.77 13.14 3.10
C ALA A 281 -4.57 14.43 2.93
N VAL A 282 -5.22 14.53 1.78
CA VAL A 282 -6.27 15.51 1.48
C VAL A 282 -7.53 14.77 1.10
N ARG A 283 -8.66 15.20 1.66
CA ARG A 283 -9.96 14.55 1.47
C ARG A 283 -11.08 15.56 1.25
N ASP A 284 -12.03 15.18 0.39
CA ASP A 284 -13.33 15.81 0.19
C ASP A 284 -13.27 17.35 0.01
N PRO A 285 -12.63 17.83 -1.06
CA PRO A 285 -12.51 19.27 -1.31
C PRO A 285 -13.87 19.88 -1.65
N TRP A 286 -14.09 21.11 -1.17
CA TRP A 286 -15.28 21.92 -1.41
C TRP A 286 -14.90 23.23 -2.06
N LEU A 287 -15.72 23.67 -3.01
CA LEU A 287 -15.67 25.01 -3.58
C LEU A 287 -16.86 25.80 -3.05
N THR A 288 -16.58 26.82 -2.23
CA THR A 288 -17.60 27.74 -1.70
C THR A 288 -17.59 29.04 -2.50
N PRO A 289 -18.73 29.51 -3.04
CA PRO A 289 -18.75 30.70 -3.87
C PRO A 289 -18.42 31.95 -3.02
N LEU A 290 -17.52 32.79 -3.53
CA LEU A 290 -17.20 34.11 -2.95
C LEU A 290 -17.82 35.27 -3.75
N GLY A 291 -18.42 34.96 -4.90
CA GLY A 291 -18.93 35.95 -5.86
C GLY A 291 -17.90 36.32 -6.93
N ASN A 292 -18.35 36.98 -8.01
CA ASN A 292 -17.49 37.43 -9.11
C ASN A 292 -16.64 36.32 -9.76
N GLY A 293 -17.18 35.10 -9.84
CA GLY A 293 -16.48 33.93 -10.39
C GLY A 293 -15.36 33.37 -9.50
N LEU A 294 -15.24 33.84 -8.25
CA LEU A 294 -14.27 33.34 -7.28
C LEU A 294 -14.86 32.26 -6.38
N TRP A 295 -14.06 31.26 -6.07
CA TRP A 295 -14.41 30.14 -5.22
C TRP A 295 -13.34 29.92 -4.16
N LYS A 296 -13.73 29.89 -2.89
CA LYS A 296 -12.86 29.43 -1.81
C LYS A 296 -12.73 27.92 -1.88
N VAL A 297 -11.50 27.42 -1.85
CA VAL A 297 -11.25 25.98 -1.75
C VAL A 297 -10.99 25.63 -0.30
N SER A 298 -11.68 24.60 0.19
CA SER A 298 -11.37 23.98 1.47
C SER A 298 -11.34 22.48 1.30
N ALA A 299 -10.56 21.77 2.10
CA ALA A 299 -10.58 20.31 2.14
C ALA A 299 -10.24 19.84 3.54
N GLU A 300 -10.55 18.59 3.86
CA GLU A 300 -9.96 17.96 5.03
C GLU A 300 -8.49 17.68 4.76
N VAL A 301 -7.61 18.08 5.67
CA VAL A 301 -6.16 17.87 5.58
C VAL A 301 -5.64 17.26 6.87
N SER A 302 -4.69 16.34 6.76
CA SER A 302 -3.97 15.76 7.90
C SER A 302 -3.47 16.82 8.88
N GLN A 303 -3.69 16.58 10.18
CA GLN A 303 -3.22 17.47 11.24
C GLN A 303 -1.77 17.21 11.67
N GLY A 304 -1.06 16.32 10.97
CA GLY A 304 0.32 15.96 11.26
C GLY A 304 0.98 15.32 10.04
N ILE A 305 2.31 15.26 10.04
CA ILE A 305 3.10 14.78 8.89
C ILE A 305 3.06 13.27 8.70
N ASN A 306 2.61 12.52 9.70
CA ASN A 306 2.60 11.06 9.72
C ASN A 306 1.24 10.52 10.17
N VAL A 307 0.15 11.30 9.98
CA VAL A 307 -1.20 10.95 10.43
C VAL A 307 -2.15 10.49 9.31
N GLY A 308 -1.80 10.69 8.04
CA GLY A 308 -2.63 10.31 6.92
C GLY A 308 -4.08 10.78 7.08
N ALA A 309 -5.03 9.92 6.75
CA ALA A 309 -6.46 10.24 6.85
C ALA A 309 -7.09 10.04 8.25
N ASP A 310 -6.31 9.68 9.26
CA ASP A 310 -6.84 9.30 10.59
C ASP A 310 -7.21 10.52 11.44
N VAL A 311 -6.43 11.60 11.32
CA VAL A 311 -6.67 12.86 12.04
C VAL A 311 -6.63 13.98 11.02
N MET A 312 -7.81 14.45 10.63
CA MET A 312 -7.97 15.49 9.62
C MET A 312 -8.82 16.63 10.18
N ALA A 313 -8.60 17.84 9.67
CA ALA A 313 -9.50 18.95 9.88
C ALA A 313 -9.71 19.70 8.57
N ARG A 314 -10.89 20.30 8.40
CA ARG A 314 -11.17 21.12 7.23
C ARG A 314 -10.37 22.42 7.30
N GLN A 315 -9.54 22.65 6.29
CA GLN A 315 -8.70 23.83 6.17
C GLN A 315 -9.03 24.56 4.87
N ASP A 316 -8.94 25.90 4.92
CA ASP A 316 -9.00 26.73 3.72
C ASP A 316 -7.67 26.63 2.99
N LEU A 317 -7.70 26.22 1.73
CA LEU A 317 -6.53 25.95 0.88
C LEU A 317 -6.28 27.04 -0.18
N GLY A 318 -7.03 28.14 -0.09
CA GLY A 318 -6.92 29.27 -0.99
C GLY A 318 -8.19 29.55 -1.79
N VAL A 319 -8.03 30.27 -2.90
CA VAL A 319 -9.10 30.77 -3.76
C VAL A 319 -8.75 30.48 -5.21
N ILE A 320 -9.75 30.05 -5.98
CA ILE A 320 -9.62 29.78 -7.43
C ILE A 320 -10.66 30.59 -8.21
N ARG A 321 -10.43 30.82 -9.50
CA ARG A 321 -11.45 31.33 -10.42
C ARG A 321 -12.12 30.21 -11.19
N GLU A 322 -13.39 30.41 -11.54
CA GLU A 322 -14.19 29.47 -12.32
C GLU A 322 -13.60 29.16 -13.71
N ASP A 323 -12.86 30.11 -14.28
CA ASP A 323 -12.21 29.98 -15.59
C ASP A 323 -10.78 29.42 -15.51
N ASP A 324 -10.26 29.14 -14.31
CA ASP A 324 -8.94 28.52 -14.18
C ASP A 324 -9.05 27.05 -14.61
N ALA A 325 -8.53 26.74 -15.79
CA ALA A 325 -8.46 25.36 -16.30
C ALA A 325 -7.60 24.43 -15.41
N ASP A 326 -6.67 25.02 -14.63
CA ASP A 326 -5.69 24.31 -13.81
C ASP A 326 -5.53 24.98 -12.43
N PRO A 327 -6.51 24.87 -11.52
CA PRO A 327 -6.39 25.45 -10.20
C PRO A 327 -5.25 24.80 -9.41
N VAL A 328 -4.30 25.62 -8.96
CA VAL A 328 -3.26 25.22 -8.01
C VAL A 328 -3.81 25.44 -6.60
N LEU A 329 -3.86 24.39 -5.78
CA LEU A 329 -4.06 24.55 -4.35
C LEU A 329 -2.76 25.11 -3.77
N ILE A 330 -2.75 26.40 -3.44
CA ILE A 330 -1.62 27.03 -2.76
C ILE A 330 -1.84 26.81 -1.27
N GLY A 331 -1.16 25.79 -0.73
CA GLY A 331 -0.94 25.63 0.70
C GLY A 331 0.24 26.46 1.17
#